data_AF-A0A6V7M9R5-F1
#
_entry.id   AF-A0A6V7M9R5-F1
#
_cell.length_a   1.000
_cell.length_b   1.000
_cell.length_c   1.000
_cell.angle_alpha   90.00
_cell.angle_beta   90.00
_cell.angle_gamma   90.00
#
_symmetry.space_group_name_H-M   'P 1'
#
loop_
_entity.id
_entity.type
_entity.pdbx_description
1 polymer ?
#
loop_
_entity_poly.entity_id
_entity_poly.type
_entity_poly.pdbx_seq_one_letter_code
_entity_poly.pdbx_strand_id
1 'polypeptide(L)'
;NPVSISFEIFWMLFEPILFSVTGTQIQLEKLEGETVYLCMGILAAGIVLRILITVAVGVGSQLNMKEKIFIALACMAKATVQAALGPVTLDHINKNYPVDSITNTTNLTPLQSEALDLHKYADMTLTLCVLSIILTAPTGAIIISLSGPRLLTKTTEQIPAIDGWRSRRPSIRDISIINEDPDLEESADIKA
;
A
#
# COMPACT_ATOMS: atom_id res chain seq x y z
N ASN A 1 -10.36 -0.57 -21.94
CA ASN A 1 -11.25 0.50 -21.46
C ASN A 1 -10.40 1.76 -21.33
N PRO A 2 -10.64 2.83 -22.10
CA PRO A 2 -9.79 4.04 -22.09
C PRO A 2 -9.67 4.69 -20.70
N VAL A 3 -10.66 4.50 -19.82
CA VAL A 3 -10.63 5.02 -18.45
C VAL A 3 -9.58 4.33 -17.58
N SER A 4 -9.36 3.01 -17.74
CA SER A 4 -8.38 2.27 -16.93
C SER A 4 -6.95 2.68 -17.26
N ILE A 5 -6.66 2.90 -18.54
CA ILE A 5 -5.34 3.35 -19.01
C ILE A 5 -5.02 4.74 -18.47
N SER A 6 -5.99 5.66 -18.54
CA SER A 6 -5.84 7.02 -18.00
C SER A 6 -5.55 6.99 -16.48
N PHE A 7 -6.25 6.12 -15.73
CA PHE A 7 -6.03 5.95 -14.30
C PHE A 7 -4.68 5.32 -13.97
N GLU A 8 -4.20 4.36 -14.76
CA GLU A 8 -2.87 3.75 -14.58
C GLU A 8 -1.73 4.77 -14.76
N ILE A 9 -1.83 5.63 -15.78
CA ILE A 9 -0.85 6.69 -16.03
C ILE A 9 -0.83 7.67 -14.86
N PHE A 10 -2.01 8.10 -14.42
CA PHE A 10 -2.15 8.95 -13.25
C PHE A 10 -1.53 8.28 -12.01
N TRP A 11 -1.88 7.02 -11.75
CA TRP A 11 -1.39 6.28 -10.59
C TRP A 11 0.13 6.08 -10.61
N MET A 12 0.74 5.89 -11.78
CA MET A 12 2.20 5.79 -11.93
C MET A 12 2.93 7.03 -11.42
N LEU A 13 2.31 8.21 -11.49
CA LEU A 13 2.86 9.46 -10.95
C LEU A 13 2.62 9.58 -9.44
N PHE A 14 1.40 9.28 -8.97
CA PHE A 14 1.04 9.47 -7.55
C PHE A 14 1.65 8.43 -6.62
N GLU A 15 1.85 7.19 -7.07
CA GLU A 15 2.45 6.12 -6.26
C GLU A 15 3.82 6.50 -5.68
N PRO A 16 4.84 6.89 -6.48
CA PRO A 16 6.14 7.30 -5.94
C PRO A 16 6.07 8.59 -5.11
N ILE A 17 5.16 9.53 -5.44
CA ILE A 17 4.98 10.77 -4.67
C ILE A 17 4.47 10.44 -3.26
N LEU A 18 3.46 9.58 -3.13
CA LEU A 18 2.90 9.17 -1.85
C LEU A 18 3.96 8.52 -0.96
N PHE A 19 4.72 7.56 -1.49
CA PHE A 19 5.79 6.91 -0.73
C PHE A 19 6.94 7.87 -0.37
N SER A 20 7.26 8.85 -1.23
CA SER A 20 8.27 9.86 -0.95
C SER A 20 7.84 10.80 0.18
N VAL A 21 6.59 11.29 0.16
CA VAL A 21 6.05 12.17 1.21
C VAL A 21 6.00 11.43 2.55
N THR A 22 5.52 10.18 2.57
CA THR A 22 5.58 9.35 3.78
C THR A 22 7.03 9.19 4.27
N GLY A 23 7.98 8.99 3.35
CA GLY A 23 9.40 8.88 3.65
C GLY A 23 9.98 10.13 4.34
N THR A 24 9.60 11.32 3.90
CA THR A 24 10.11 12.59 4.45
C THR A 24 9.63 12.88 5.88
N GLN A 25 8.52 12.29 6.32
CA GLN A 25 7.95 12.53 7.65
C GLN A 25 8.63 11.69 8.75
N ILE A 26 9.53 10.78 8.39
CA ILE A 26 10.14 9.83 9.33
C ILE A 26 11.35 10.45 10.01
N GLN A 27 11.31 10.50 11.34
CA GLN A 27 12.44 10.91 12.17
C GLN A 27 13.06 9.68 12.84
N LEU A 28 13.86 8.91 12.08
CA LEU A 28 14.51 7.67 12.57
C LEU A 28 15.36 7.88 13.83
N GLU A 29 15.90 9.09 14.01
CA GLU A 29 16.71 9.46 15.17
C GLU A 29 15.90 9.51 16.48
N LYS A 30 14.58 9.70 16.41
CA LYS A 30 13.67 9.72 17.57
C LYS A 30 13.09 8.35 17.91
N LEU A 31 13.41 7.30 17.14
CA LEU A 31 12.89 5.96 17.39
C LEU A 31 13.71 5.28 18.49
N GLU A 32 13.14 5.23 19.68
CA GLU A 32 13.63 4.39 20.74
C GLU A 32 13.51 2.90 20.36
N GLY A 33 14.57 2.12 20.59
CA GLY A 33 14.61 0.70 20.20
C GLY A 33 13.49 -0.14 20.83
N GLU A 34 13.03 0.25 22.02
CA GLU A 34 11.87 -0.36 22.69
C GLU A 34 10.60 -0.22 21.85
N THR A 35 10.33 0.99 21.34
CA THR A 35 9.15 1.26 20.50
C THR A 35 9.18 0.44 19.21
N VAL A 36 10.35 0.27 18.61
CA VAL A 36 10.52 -0.52 17.38
C VAL A 36 10.20 -1.99 17.60
N TYR A 37 10.70 -2.59 18.69
CA TYR A 37 10.41 -4.00 19.00
C TYR A 37 8.92 -4.21 19.33
N LEU A 38 8.31 -3.28 20.06
CA LEU A 38 6.88 -3.30 20.35
C LEU A 38 6.05 -3.24 19.04
N CYS A 39 6.42 -2.34 18.12
CA CYS A 39 5.79 -2.25 16.80
C CYS A 39 5.94 -3.54 15.99
N MET A 40 7.11 -4.18 16.03
CA MET A 40 7.36 -5.47 15.38
C MET A 40 6.46 -6.57 15.95
N GLY A 41 6.30 -6.62 17.28
CA GLY A 41 5.42 -7.57 17.97
C GLY A 41 3.94 -7.39 17.58
N ILE A 42 3.45 -6.14 17.61
CA ILE A 42 2.08 -5.81 17.17
C ILE A 42 1.85 -6.22 15.71
N LEU A 43 2.82 -5.92 14.84
CA LEU A 43 2.72 -6.25 13.42
C LEU A 43 2.60 -7.77 13.22
N ALA A 44 3.48 -8.56 13.86
CA ALA A 44 3.45 -10.02 13.79
C ALA A 44 2.13 -10.60 14.33
N ALA A 45 1.66 -10.12 15.49
CA ALA A 45 0.40 -10.55 16.08
C ALA A 45 -0.80 -10.23 15.16
N GLY A 46 -0.82 -9.03 14.56
CA GLY A 46 -1.85 -8.61 13.62
C GLY A 46 -1.89 -9.47 12.35
N ILE A 47 -0.73 -9.86 11.82
CA ILE A 47 -0.62 -10.76 10.66
C ILE A 47 -1.21 -12.13 11.00
N VAL A 48 -0.83 -12.71 12.14
CA VAL A 48 -1.34 -14.02 12.58
C VAL A 48 -2.86 -13.99 12.76
N LEU A 49 -3.36 -12.99 13.50
CA LEU A 49 -4.79 -12.82 13.72
C LEU A 49 -5.56 -12.70 12.40
N ARG A 50 -5.02 -11.94 11.45
CA ARG A 50 -5.64 -11.77 10.13
C ARG A 50 -5.70 -13.07 9.33
N ILE A 51 -4.64 -13.88 9.36
CA ILE A 51 -4.63 -15.20 8.71
C ILE A 51 -5.72 -16.07 9.31
N LEU A 52 -5.82 -16.12 10.64
CA LEU A 52 -6.85 -16.89 11.35
C LEU A 52 -8.26 -16.44 10.97
N ILE A 53 -8.53 -15.13 11.01
CA ILE A 53 -9.84 -14.57 10.64
C ILE A 53 -10.18 -14.86 9.18
N THR A 54 -9.22 -14.71 8.27
CA THR A 54 -9.47 -14.95 6.83
C THR A 54 -9.79 -16.41 6.55
N VAL A 55 -9.09 -17.34 7.19
CA VAL A 55 -9.38 -18.77 7.08
C VAL A 55 -10.75 -19.10 7.71
N ALA A 56 -11.09 -18.50 8.85
CA ALA A 56 -12.38 -18.68 9.51
C ALA A 56 -13.55 -18.16 8.65
N VAL A 57 -13.43 -16.96 8.07
CA VAL A 57 -14.41 -16.42 7.11
C VAL A 57 -14.51 -17.31 5.87
N GLY A 58 -13.41 -17.96 5.48
CA GLY A 58 -13.37 -18.89 4.35
C GLY A 58 -14.02 -20.25 4.58
N VAL A 59 -14.52 -20.60 5.78
CA VAL A 59 -15.06 -21.94 6.08
C VAL A 59 -16.25 -22.34 5.19
N GLY A 60 -17.01 -21.38 4.67
CA GLY A 60 -18.13 -21.63 3.73
C GLY A 60 -17.75 -21.63 2.24
N SER A 61 -16.49 -21.40 1.88
CA SER A 61 -16.05 -21.31 0.48
C SER A 61 -15.55 -22.66 -0.05
N GLN A 62 -15.81 -22.93 -1.34
CA GLN A 62 -15.34 -24.12 -2.09
C GLN A 62 -13.81 -24.16 -2.33
N LEU A 63 -13.07 -23.19 -1.80
CA LEU A 63 -11.62 -23.10 -1.93
C LEU A 63 -10.89 -24.12 -1.04
N ASN A 64 -9.73 -24.57 -1.50
CA ASN A 64 -8.85 -25.44 -0.73
C ASN A 64 -8.23 -24.67 0.46
N MET A 65 -7.85 -25.34 1.55
CA MET A 65 -7.18 -24.69 2.70
C MET A 65 -5.90 -23.96 2.28
N LYS A 66 -5.20 -24.48 1.27
CA LYS A 66 -4.05 -23.84 0.65
C LYS A 66 -4.41 -22.51 -0.01
N GLU A 67 -5.49 -22.47 -0.79
CA GLU A 67 -5.95 -21.24 -1.46
C GLU A 67 -6.46 -20.20 -0.45
N LYS A 68 -7.11 -20.64 0.63
CA LYS A 68 -7.54 -19.76 1.74
C LYS A 68 -6.35 -19.07 2.42
N ILE A 69 -5.28 -19.81 2.68
CA ILE A 69 -4.04 -19.24 3.22
C ILE A 69 -3.38 -18.32 2.20
N PHE A 70 -3.37 -18.68 0.92
CA PHE A 70 -2.83 -17.82 -0.15
C PHE A 70 -3.56 -16.48 -0.22
N ILE A 71 -4.90 -16.47 -0.17
CA ILE A 71 -5.70 -15.25 -0.15
C ILE A 71 -5.38 -14.40 1.07
N ALA A 72 -5.27 -15.03 2.24
CA ALA A 72 -4.91 -14.33 3.48
C ALA A 72 -3.54 -13.64 3.38
N LEU A 73 -2.56 -14.32 2.79
CA LEU A 73 -1.21 -13.79 2.59
C LEU A 73 -1.15 -12.74 1.46
N ALA A 74 -1.93 -12.89 0.39
CA ALA A 74 -2.03 -11.88 -0.67
C ALA A 74 -2.65 -10.57 -0.15
N CYS A 75 -3.57 -10.66 0.81
CA CYS A 75 -4.19 -9.50 1.46
C CYS A 75 -3.25 -8.74 2.41
N MET A 76 -2.06 -9.27 2.69
CA MET A 76 -1.05 -8.68 3.57
C MET A 76 -0.41 -7.43 2.94
N ALA A 77 -0.25 -7.41 1.61
CA ALA A 77 0.40 -6.32 0.88
C ALA A 77 -0.55 -5.12 0.68
N LYS A 78 -0.76 -4.31 1.73
CA LYS A 78 -1.53 -3.05 1.65
C LYS A 78 -0.74 -1.88 2.25
N ALA A 79 0.24 -1.40 1.47
CA ALA A 79 1.17 -0.34 1.86
C ALA A 79 0.63 1.08 1.61
N THR A 80 -0.21 1.26 0.58
CA THR A 80 -0.59 2.60 0.08
C THR A 80 -1.53 3.36 1.02
N VAL A 81 -2.45 2.65 1.69
CA VAL A 81 -3.33 3.28 2.70
C VAL A 81 -2.56 3.67 3.95
N GLN A 82 -1.56 2.89 4.33
CA GLN A 82 -0.68 3.22 5.46
C GLN A 82 0.18 4.45 5.13
N ALA A 83 0.70 4.53 3.91
CA ALA A 83 1.47 5.68 3.43
C ALA A 83 0.63 6.97 3.39
N ALA A 84 -0.63 6.89 2.97
CA ALA A 84 -1.53 8.04 2.91
C ALA A 84 -2.03 8.50 4.29
N LEU A 85 -2.42 7.56 5.16
CA LEU A 85 -3.05 7.90 6.45
C LEU A 85 -2.04 8.20 7.58
N GLY A 86 -0.84 7.63 7.51
CA GLY A 86 0.19 7.83 8.54
C GLY A 86 0.50 9.32 8.78
N PRO A 87 0.95 10.06 7.75
CA PRO A 87 1.24 11.49 7.88
C PRO A 87 0.05 12.35 8.30
N VAL A 88 -1.16 12.00 7.82
CA VAL A 88 -2.39 12.74 8.13
C VAL A 88 -2.72 12.69 9.63
N THR A 89 -2.42 11.55 10.28
CA THR A 89 -2.65 11.40 11.71
C THR A 89 -1.76 12.36 12.50
N LEU A 90 -0.47 12.43 12.14
CA LEU A 90 0.49 13.33 12.79
C LEU A 90 0.15 14.82 12.53
N ASP A 91 -0.21 15.16 11.30
CA ASP A 91 -0.64 16.52 10.94
C ASP A 91 -1.87 16.98 11.74
N HIS A 92 -2.85 16.09 11.91
CA HIS A 92 -4.05 16.36 12.68
C HIS A 92 -3.75 16.65 14.17
N ILE A 93 -2.80 15.92 14.78
CA ILE A 93 -2.39 16.17 16.16
C ILE A 93 -1.61 17.48 16.27
N ASN A 94 -0.68 17.75 15.35
CA ASN A 94 0.08 19.01 15.31
C ASN A 94 -0.82 20.24 15.17
N LYS A 95 -1.89 20.14 14.37
CA LYS A 95 -2.83 21.24 14.14
C LYS A 95 -3.75 21.49 15.34
N ASN A 96 -4.26 20.44 15.97
CA ASN A 96 -5.23 20.57 17.06
C ASN A 96 -4.57 20.77 18.44
N TYR A 97 -3.32 20.33 18.60
CA TYR A 97 -2.57 20.40 19.86
C TYR A 97 -1.15 20.95 19.61
N PRO A 98 -0.99 22.25 19.30
CA PRO A 98 0.31 22.84 18.98
C PRO A 98 1.29 22.76 20.17
N VAL A 99 2.46 22.18 19.90
CA VAL A 99 3.54 21.88 20.87
C VAL A 99 4.10 23.15 21.52
N ASP A 100 4.00 24.31 20.84
CA ASP A 100 4.53 25.61 21.30
C ASP A 100 3.95 26.06 22.65
N SER A 101 2.78 25.54 23.02
CA SER A 101 2.15 25.80 24.32
C SER A 101 2.77 25.00 25.48
N ILE A 102 3.50 23.92 25.19
CA ILE A 102 3.89 22.86 26.13
C ILE A 102 5.31 23.02 26.66
N THR A 103 6.24 23.52 25.85
CA THR A 103 7.68 23.42 26.11
C THR A 103 8.21 24.44 27.14
N ASN A 104 7.49 25.54 27.41
CA ASN A 104 7.98 26.62 28.28
C ASN A 104 7.54 26.52 29.75
N THR A 105 6.84 25.45 30.16
CA THR A 105 6.26 25.35 31.50
C THR A 105 6.81 24.16 32.26
N THR A 106 7.58 24.40 33.31
CA THR A 106 8.19 23.38 34.18
C THR A 106 7.18 22.66 35.08
N ASN A 107 5.96 23.19 35.20
CA ASN A 107 4.82 22.56 35.86
C ASN A 107 3.75 22.25 34.82
N LEU A 108 3.80 21.07 34.20
CA LEU A 108 2.76 20.64 33.27
C LEU A 108 1.43 20.50 34.01
N THR A 109 0.40 21.16 33.49
CA THR A 109 -0.98 20.87 33.90
C THR A 109 -1.38 19.47 33.39
N PRO A 110 -2.32 18.76 34.04
CA PRO A 110 -2.74 17.42 33.60
C PRO A 110 -3.28 17.37 32.17
N LEU A 111 -3.80 18.49 31.65
CA LEU A 111 -4.26 18.62 30.27
C LEU A 111 -3.09 18.67 29.26
N GLN A 112 -1.93 19.16 29.70
CA GLN A 112 -0.75 19.35 28.87
C GLN A 112 0.09 18.07 28.73
N SER A 113 0.06 17.19 29.74
CA SER A 113 0.63 15.84 29.64
C SER A 113 -0.12 14.96 28.65
N GLU A 114 -1.44 15.08 28.57
CA GLU A 114 -2.25 14.32 27.60
C GLU A 114 -1.89 14.67 26.14
N ALA A 115 -1.72 15.97 25.86
CA ALA A 115 -1.30 16.43 24.54
C ALA A 115 0.08 15.86 24.15
N LEU A 116 1.04 15.81 25.10
CA LEU A 116 2.36 15.25 24.86
C LEU A 116 2.29 13.75 24.49
N ASP A 117 1.45 12.99 25.19
CA ASP A 117 1.29 11.56 24.91
C ASP A 117 0.60 11.32 23.57
N LEU A 118 -0.33 12.20 23.17
CA LEU A 118 -0.97 12.15 21.86
C LEU A 118 0.04 12.34 20.70
N HIS A 119 1.00 13.24 20.88
CA HIS A 119 2.13 13.41 19.94
C HIS A 119 2.98 12.15 19.83
N LYS A 120 3.34 11.53 20.97
CA LYS A 120 4.09 10.26 20.98
C LYS A 120 3.33 9.15 20.25
N TYR A 121 2.02 9.03 20.48
CA TYR A 121 1.20 8.01 19.80
C TYR A 121 1.08 8.25 18.29
N ALA A 122 1.01 9.51 17.86
CA ALA A 122 0.99 9.86 16.44
C ALA A 122 2.32 9.48 15.77
N ASP A 123 3.46 9.79 16.40
CA ASP A 123 4.80 9.39 15.92
C ASP A 123 4.97 7.86 15.89
N MET A 124 4.48 7.16 16.93
CA MET A 124 4.48 5.69 16.99
C MET A 124 3.63 5.09 15.87
N THR A 125 2.47 5.69 15.55
CA THR A 125 1.59 5.23 14.47
C THR A 125 2.24 5.41 13.10
N LEU A 126 2.87 6.56 12.85
CA LEU A 126 3.62 6.82 11.62
C LEU A 126 4.78 5.82 11.46
N THR A 127 5.53 5.60 12.55
CA THR A 127 6.62 4.62 12.62
C THR A 127 6.14 3.21 12.30
N LEU A 128 5.03 2.78 12.91
CA LEU A 128 4.43 1.46 12.68
C LEU A 128 3.98 1.29 11.23
N CYS A 129 3.39 2.34 10.63
CA CYS A 129 2.98 2.32 9.22
C CYS A 129 4.19 2.08 8.31
N VAL A 130 5.27 2.83 8.53
CA VAL A 130 6.48 2.73 7.70
C VAL A 130 7.21 1.41 7.91
N LEU A 131 7.38 0.97 9.16
CA LEU A 131 7.98 -0.31 9.50
C LEU A 131 7.19 -1.47 8.87
N SER A 132 5.86 -1.38 8.90
CA SER A 132 4.95 -2.30 8.21
C SER A 132 5.20 -2.30 6.71
N ILE A 133 5.32 -1.14 6.05
CA ILE A 133 5.58 -1.06 4.60
C ILE A 133 6.92 -1.70 4.25
N ILE A 134 7.99 -1.32 4.95
CA ILE A 134 9.35 -1.79 4.71
C ILE A 134 9.46 -3.30 4.89
N LEU A 135 8.81 -3.86 5.91
CA LEU A 135 8.84 -5.31 6.17
C LEU A 135 7.89 -6.08 5.24
N THR A 136 6.66 -5.58 5.08
CA THR A 136 5.57 -6.32 4.46
C THR A 136 5.61 -6.27 2.93
N ALA A 137 6.13 -5.20 2.31
CA ALA A 137 6.24 -5.12 0.86
C ALA A 137 7.17 -6.20 0.27
N PRO A 138 8.44 -6.34 0.71
CA PRO A 138 9.32 -7.40 0.22
C PRO A 138 8.84 -8.79 0.65
N THR A 139 8.38 -8.93 1.90
CA THR A 139 7.86 -10.22 2.41
C THR A 139 6.64 -10.69 1.62
N GLY A 140 5.68 -9.80 1.37
CA GLY A 140 4.50 -10.07 0.56
C GLY A 140 4.86 -10.45 -0.88
N ALA A 141 5.79 -9.72 -1.50
CA ALA A 141 6.27 -10.04 -2.85
C ALA A 141 6.90 -11.44 -2.93
N ILE A 142 7.74 -11.80 -1.95
CA ILE A 142 8.34 -13.14 -1.85
C ILE A 142 7.27 -14.21 -1.66
N ILE A 143 6.34 -14.00 -0.74
CA ILE A 143 5.27 -14.95 -0.44
C ILE A 143 4.38 -15.18 -1.66
N ILE A 144 3.96 -14.13 -2.34
CA ILE A 144 3.13 -14.22 -3.55
C ILE A 144 3.90 -14.96 -4.66
N SER A 145 5.18 -14.63 -4.86
CA SER A 145 6.01 -15.25 -5.91
C SER A 145 6.22 -16.75 -5.68
N LEU A 146 6.40 -17.19 -4.43
CA LEU A 146 6.63 -18.60 -4.10
C LEU A 146 5.33 -19.39 -3.99
N SER A 147 4.29 -18.78 -3.42
CA SER A 147 3.03 -19.48 -3.13
C SER A 147 2.07 -19.46 -4.32
N GLY A 148 2.16 -18.48 -5.22
CA GLY A 148 1.35 -18.42 -6.44
C GLY A 148 1.40 -19.72 -7.27
N PRO A 149 2.59 -20.20 -7.71
CA PRO A 149 2.68 -21.43 -8.51
C PRO A 149 2.42 -22.73 -7.74
N ARG A 150 2.44 -22.72 -6.39
CA ARG A 150 2.27 -23.93 -5.56
C ARG A 150 0.90 -24.07 -4.90
N LEU A 151 0.20 -22.97 -4.61
CA LEU A 151 -1.06 -22.95 -3.88
C LEU A 151 -2.26 -22.64 -4.77
N LEU A 152 -2.08 -22.00 -5.94
CA LEU A 152 -3.15 -21.79 -6.91
C LEU A 152 -3.25 -23.01 -7.82
N THR A 153 -4.40 -23.66 -7.82
CA THR A 153 -4.73 -24.69 -8.81
C THR A 153 -4.71 -24.04 -10.19
N LYS A 154 -4.05 -24.64 -11.17
CA LYS A 154 -4.07 -24.12 -12.54
C LYS A 154 -5.50 -24.20 -13.06
N THR A 155 -6.15 -23.06 -13.26
CA THR A 155 -7.39 -23.01 -14.04
C THR A 155 -7.04 -23.47 -15.45
N THR A 156 -7.59 -24.61 -15.86
CA THR A 156 -7.60 -25.10 -17.24
C THR A 156 -8.59 -24.26 -18.07
N GLU A 157 -8.40 -22.96 -18.09
CA GLU A 157 -8.94 -22.09 -19.13
C GLU A 157 -7.68 -21.52 -19.79
N GLN A 158 -7.40 -21.98 -21.01
CA GLN A 158 -6.40 -21.33 -21.83
C GLN A 158 -6.97 -19.97 -22.19
N ILE A 159 -6.68 -18.96 -21.35
CA ILE A 159 -6.60 -17.60 -21.83
C ILE A 159 -5.60 -17.70 -22.99
N PRO A 160 -5.99 -17.46 -24.26
CA PRO A 160 -5.04 -17.48 -25.36
C PRO A 160 -3.89 -16.61 -24.91
N ALA A 161 -2.67 -17.16 -24.97
CA ALA A 161 -1.48 -16.47 -24.50
C ALA A 161 -1.44 -15.10 -25.16
N ILE A 162 -1.89 -14.08 -24.44
CA ILE A 162 -1.46 -12.74 -24.73
C ILE A 162 0.02 -12.82 -24.34
N ASP A 163 0.88 -12.89 -25.34
CA ASP A 163 2.35 -12.79 -25.26
C ASP A 163 2.81 -11.42 -24.68
N GLY A 164 2.03 -10.89 -23.74
CA GLY A 164 2.17 -9.61 -23.08
C GLY A 164 1.89 -9.70 -21.58
N TRP A 165 1.94 -10.85 -20.91
CA TRP A 165 1.91 -10.85 -19.42
C TRP A 165 3.25 -10.38 -18.80
N ARG A 166 4.32 -10.35 -19.61
CA ARG A 166 5.44 -9.40 -19.39
C ARG A 166 5.15 -8.04 -20.03
N SER A 167 3.91 -7.56 -19.92
CA SER A 167 3.63 -6.15 -20.15
C SER A 167 4.51 -5.42 -19.16
N ARG A 168 5.60 -4.83 -19.67
CA ARG A 168 6.19 -3.65 -19.05
C ARG A 168 4.99 -2.81 -18.60
N ARG A 169 4.92 -2.46 -17.32
CA ARG A 169 4.01 -1.40 -16.89
C ARG A 169 4.21 -0.27 -17.90
N PRO A 170 3.17 0.14 -18.65
CA PRO A 170 3.35 1.02 -19.80
C PRO A 170 4.11 2.25 -19.31
N SER A 171 5.37 2.39 -19.73
CA SER A 171 6.20 3.48 -19.26
C SER A 171 5.75 4.74 -19.96
N ILE A 172 6.07 5.92 -19.40
CA ILE A 172 5.65 7.19 -20.00
C ILE A 172 6.09 7.35 -21.48
N ARG A 173 7.12 6.60 -21.90
CA ARG A 173 7.67 6.56 -23.26
C ARG A 173 6.91 5.66 -24.22
N ASP A 174 6.18 4.66 -23.71
CA ASP A 174 5.41 3.73 -24.54
C ASP A 174 4.08 4.37 -25.00
N ILE A 175 3.63 5.44 -24.32
CA ILE A 175 2.38 6.17 -24.61
C ILE A 175 2.53 7.12 -25.81
N SER A 176 3.71 7.71 -26.01
CA SER A 176 3.96 8.60 -27.16
C SER A 176 4.07 7.86 -28.50
N ILE A 177 4.27 6.54 -28.48
CA ILE A 177 4.45 5.72 -29.70
C ILE A 177 3.09 5.30 -30.30
N ILE A 178 1.99 5.40 -29.55
CA ILE A 178 0.67 4.90 -29.96
C ILE A 178 -0.14 5.98 -30.72
N ASN A 179 0.43 7.17 -30.95
CA ASN A 179 -0.24 8.31 -31.58
C ASN A 179 0.23 8.62 -33.00
N GLU A 180 0.75 7.64 -33.74
CA GLU A 180 1.04 7.79 -35.17
C GLU A 180 0.26 6.74 -35.98
N ASP A 181 -0.93 7.20 -36.41
CA ASP A 181 -1.84 6.70 -37.46
C ASP A 181 -2.56 5.35 -37.27
N PRO A 182 -3.91 5.40 -37.23
CA PRO A 182 -4.67 5.21 -38.47
C PRO A 182 -5.77 6.27 -38.63
N ASP A 183 -6.26 6.48 -39.87
CA ASP A 183 -7.55 7.10 -40.25
C ASP A 183 -7.46 8.17 -41.37
N LEU A 184 -6.66 7.92 -42.42
CA LEU A 184 -6.78 8.67 -43.69
C LEU A 184 -6.96 7.74 -44.90
N GLU A 185 -7.92 6.81 -44.87
CA GLU A 185 -8.56 6.28 -46.09
C GLU A 185 -10.04 5.95 -45.84
N GLU A 186 -10.82 6.93 -45.38
CA GLU A 186 -12.28 6.90 -45.57
C GLU A 186 -12.80 8.29 -45.93
N SER A 187 -12.54 8.70 -47.17
CA SER A 187 -13.33 9.74 -47.83
C SER A 187 -13.63 9.31 -49.26
N ALA A 188 -14.80 8.69 -49.39
CA ALA A 188 -15.74 8.78 -50.50
C ALA A 188 -15.19 9.16 -51.88
N ASP A 189 -15.36 8.23 -52.83
CA ASP A 189 -15.88 8.64 -54.14
C ASP A 189 -17.01 7.70 -54.59
N ILE A 190 -18.23 8.22 -54.46
CA ILE A 190 -19.42 7.77 -55.16
C ILE A 190 -19.51 8.60 -56.44
N LYS A 191 -19.37 7.98 -57.62
CA LYS A 191 -20.19 8.22 -58.83
C LYS A 191 -19.59 7.58 -60.09
N ALA A 192 -20.25 6.53 -60.58
CA ALA A 192 -20.88 6.41 -61.92
C ALA A 192 -21.14 4.94 -62.23
#